data_AF-A0A2I0P802-F1
#
_entry.id   AF-A0A2I0P802-F1
#
_cell.length_a   1.000
_cell.length_b   1.000
_cell.length_c   1.000
_cell.angle_alpha   90.00
_cell.angle_beta   90.00
_cell.angle_gamma   90.00
#
_symmetry.space_group_name_H-M   'P 1'
#
loop_
_entity.id
_entity.type
_entity.pdbx_description
1 polymer ?
#
loop_
_entity_poly.entity_id
_entity_poly.type
_entity_poly.pdbx_seq_one_letter_code
_entity_poly.pdbx_strand_id
1 'polypeptide(L)'
;MRRDEENFSNLLQIYKSSSDEIQKKRISAISDLWEFAMEMKRSQSPLSFYDIFLDSEIREPKTQEIIKEWVGELPKREEFLYKLSELSDKESRLRPFINDEAWRVYNVYRRFISRVLFQTYESIRKGENILNWKDNKETKALLGVAINKEELDHIYNLKIGSYGIILAYLEERLIIEMNKVFTGEFNLRHQKELLEQISEGLCPGCSSLNDVIDKPEFQFMRVGFT
;
A
#
# COMPACT_ATOMS: atom_id res chain seq x y z
N MET A 1 -35.82 -11.36 31.23
CA MET A 1 -36.44 -11.22 29.88
C MET A 1 -36.42 -9.79 29.38
N ARG A 2 -37.31 -8.85 29.77
CA ARG A 2 -37.27 -7.47 29.22
C ARG A 2 -35.94 -6.71 29.40
N ARG A 3 -35.27 -6.89 30.55
CA ARG A 3 -33.99 -6.23 30.83
C ARG A 3 -32.83 -6.79 29.99
N ASP A 4 -32.93 -8.06 29.58
CA ASP A 4 -31.90 -8.73 28.77
C ASP A 4 -32.02 -8.32 27.30
N GLU A 5 -33.24 -8.12 26.80
CA GLU A 5 -33.52 -7.58 25.46
C GLU A 5 -33.02 -6.13 25.29
N GLU A 6 -33.25 -5.28 26.30
CA GLU A 6 -32.80 -3.88 26.30
C GLU A 6 -31.27 -3.78 26.33
N ASN A 7 -30.61 -4.59 27.16
CA ASN A 7 -29.15 -4.66 27.21
C ASN A 7 -28.55 -5.13 25.87
N PHE A 8 -29.16 -6.15 25.25
CA PHE A 8 -28.72 -6.65 23.94
C PHE A 8 -28.88 -5.59 22.85
N SER A 9 -30.02 -4.87 22.82
CA SER A 9 -30.24 -3.81 21.84
C SER A 9 -29.25 -2.66 22.00
N ASN A 10 -28.90 -2.26 23.23
CA ASN A 10 -27.90 -1.23 23.49
C ASN A 10 -26.49 -1.66 23.04
N LEU A 11 -26.12 -2.92 23.29
CA LEU A 11 -24.83 -3.48 22.83
C LEU A 11 -24.74 -3.51 21.30
N LEU A 12 -25.81 -3.91 20.62
CA LEU A 12 -25.88 -3.88 19.15
C LEU A 12 -25.72 -2.46 18.61
N GLN A 13 -26.33 -1.47 19.27
CA GLN A 13 -26.22 -0.08 18.85
C GLN A 13 -24.80 0.46 19.02
N ILE A 14 -24.14 0.19 20.15
CA ILE A 14 -22.74 0.55 20.41
C ILE A 14 -21.81 -0.13 19.40
N TYR A 15 -22.04 -1.41 19.12
CA TYR A 15 -21.27 -2.15 18.13
C TYR A 15 -21.41 -1.53 16.73
N LYS A 16 -22.65 -1.23 16.32
CA LYS A 16 -22.93 -0.61 15.03
C LYS A 16 -22.26 0.76 14.90
N SER A 17 -22.38 1.63 15.90
CA SER A 17 -21.75 2.95 15.85
C SER A 17 -20.22 2.88 15.83
N SER A 18 -19.62 1.98 16.60
CA SER A 18 -18.17 1.73 16.58
C SER A 18 -17.71 1.19 15.22
N SER A 19 -18.44 0.23 14.65
CA SER A 19 -18.16 -0.33 13.33
C SER A 19 -18.22 0.76 12.24
N ASP A 20 -19.22 1.64 12.28
CA ASP A 20 -19.36 2.74 11.32
C ASP A 20 -18.19 3.73 11.42
N GLU A 21 -17.72 4.03 12.64
CA GLU A 21 -16.56 4.91 12.85
C GLU A 21 -15.26 4.28 12.34
N ILE A 22 -15.03 3.00 12.63
CA ILE A 22 -13.87 2.25 12.12
C ILE A 22 -13.90 2.21 10.59
N GLN A 23 -15.06 1.95 9.99
CA GLN A 23 -15.20 1.93 8.54
C GLN A 23 -14.89 3.29 7.92
N LYS A 24 -15.33 4.40 8.53
CA LYS A 24 -14.97 5.75 8.10
C LYS A 24 -13.47 5.99 8.16
N LYS A 25 -12.79 5.57 9.24
CA LYS A 25 -11.32 5.67 9.36
C LYS A 25 -10.60 4.85 8.28
N ARG A 26 -11.09 3.65 7.97
CA ARG A 26 -10.56 2.80 6.89
C ARG A 26 -10.71 3.45 5.51
N ILE A 27 -11.89 3.98 5.21
CA ILE A 27 -12.14 4.71 3.96
C ILE A 27 -11.19 5.92 3.84
N SER A 28 -11.08 6.71 4.91
CA SER A 28 -10.17 7.86 4.93
C SER A 28 -8.71 7.44 4.68
N ALA A 29 -8.24 6.41 5.39
CA ALA A 29 -6.86 5.94 5.26
C ALA A 29 -6.55 5.42 3.86
N ILE A 30 -7.52 4.81 3.18
CA ILE A 30 -7.37 4.34 1.81
C ILE A 30 -7.34 5.50 0.82
N SER A 31 -8.18 6.51 1.00
CA SER A 31 -8.13 7.74 0.21
C SER A 31 -6.76 8.41 0.34
N ASP A 32 -6.27 8.57 1.56
CA ASP A 32 -4.95 9.17 1.83
C ASP A 32 -3.81 8.34 1.19
N LEU A 33 -3.88 7.00 1.28
CA LEU A 33 -2.92 6.10 0.65
C LEU A 33 -2.86 6.28 -0.88
N TRP A 34 -4.02 6.46 -1.50
CA TRP A 34 -4.11 6.71 -2.94
C TRP A 34 -3.57 8.08 -3.33
N GLU A 35 -3.85 9.11 -2.54
CA GLU A 35 -3.26 10.43 -2.73
C GLU A 35 -1.73 10.37 -2.68
N PHE A 36 -1.16 9.62 -1.73
CA PHE A 36 0.29 9.40 -1.68
C PHE A 36 0.81 8.61 -2.89
N ALA A 37 0.07 7.61 -3.37
CA ALA A 37 0.44 6.89 -4.59
C ALA A 37 0.46 7.84 -5.80
N MET A 38 -0.53 8.74 -5.92
CA MET A 38 -0.58 9.74 -6.98
C MET A 38 0.52 10.79 -6.86
N GLU A 39 0.89 11.18 -5.64
CA GLU A 39 2.03 12.07 -5.40
C GLU A 39 3.34 11.43 -5.83
N MET A 40 3.54 10.14 -5.53
CA MET A 40 4.68 9.36 -6.02
C MET A 40 4.67 9.26 -7.55
N LYS A 41 3.52 8.99 -8.16
CA LYS A 41 3.35 8.97 -9.62
C LYS A 41 3.80 10.27 -10.26
N ARG A 42 3.42 11.42 -9.71
CA ARG A 42 3.83 12.73 -10.25
C ARG A 42 5.36 12.92 -10.20
N SER A 43 6.02 12.37 -9.18
CA SER A 43 7.48 12.43 -9.08
C SER A 43 8.22 11.60 -10.15
N GLN A 44 7.51 10.70 -10.84
CA GLN A 44 8.07 9.81 -11.85
C GLN A 44 8.17 10.42 -13.25
N SER A 45 7.61 11.61 -13.49
CA SER A 45 7.58 12.25 -14.82
C SER A 45 8.90 12.13 -15.60
N PRO A 46 10.08 12.35 -14.99
CA PRO A 46 11.37 12.24 -15.69
C PRO A 46 11.79 10.81 -16.00
N LEU A 47 11.17 9.78 -15.42
CA LEU A 47 11.47 8.37 -15.71
C LEU A 47 10.69 7.84 -16.92
N SER A 48 9.83 8.66 -17.53
CA SER A 48 9.08 8.30 -18.73
C SER A 48 9.97 7.92 -19.93
N PHE A 49 11.25 8.30 -19.93
CA PHE A 49 12.19 7.88 -20.96
C PHE A 49 12.36 6.35 -21.03
N TYR A 50 12.13 5.61 -19.94
CA TYR A 50 12.14 4.14 -19.96
C TYR A 50 11.00 3.53 -20.79
N ASP A 51 9.97 4.31 -21.07
CA ASP A 51 8.85 3.90 -21.93
C ASP A 51 9.04 4.34 -23.39
N ILE A 52 10.05 5.19 -23.66
CA ILE A 52 10.32 5.77 -24.98
C ILE A 52 11.51 5.06 -25.66
N PHE A 53 12.60 4.87 -24.93
CA PHE A 53 13.83 4.28 -25.47
C PHE A 53 13.91 2.78 -25.23
N LEU A 54 14.53 2.08 -26.18
CA LEU A 54 14.91 0.68 -26.03
C LEU A 54 16.04 0.52 -25.01
N ASP A 55 16.12 -0.65 -24.39
CA ASP A 55 17.17 -1.00 -23.41
C ASP A 55 18.61 -0.77 -23.95
N SER A 56 18.82 -0.98 -25.25
CA SER A 56 20.10 -0.71 -25.93
C SER A 56 20.36 0.77 -26.16
N GLU A 57 19.33 1.53 -26.53
CA GLU A 57 19.42 2.97 -26.83
C GLU A 57 19.73 3.78 -25.58
N ILE A 58 19.20 3.37 -24.42
CA ILE A 58 19.52 3.99 -23.14
C ILE A 58 21.04 4.02 -22.91
N ARG A 59 21.79 3.03 -23.38
CA ARG A 59 23.25 2.95 -23.16
C ARG A 59 24.06 3.80 -24.14
N GLU A 60 23.42 4.37 -25.16
CA GLU A 60 24.11 5.16 -26.17
C GLU A 60 24.51 6.54 -25.62
N PRO A 61 25.74 7.03 -25.89
CA PRO A 61 26.20 8.32 -25.36
C PRO A 61 25.27 9.49 -25.70
N LYS A 62 24.74 9.53 -26.93
CA LYS A 62 23.84 10.59 -27.37
C LYS A 62 22.51 10.57 -26.61
N THR A 63 21.95 9.38 -26.37
CA THR A 63 20.72 9.22 -25.59
C THR A 63 20.94 9.58 -24.12
N GLN A 64 22.10 9.23 -23.56
CA GLN A 64 22.46 9.60 -22.19
C GLN A 64 22.51 11.12 -21.99
N GLU A 65 23.00 11.89 -22.97
CA GLU A 65 22.97 13.36 -22.92
C GLU A 65 21.53 13.90 -22.89
N ILE A 66 20.65 13.39 -23.76
CA ILE A 66 19.23 13.78 -23.81
C ILE A 66 18.53 13.46 -22.48
N ILE A 67 18.73 12.25 -21.94
CA ILE A 67 18.12 11.87 -20.66
C ILE A 67 18.64 12.76 -19.53
N LYS A 68 19.94 13.06 -19.50
CA LYS A 68 20.53 13.94 -18.48
C LYS A 68 19.93 15.35 -18.53
N GLU A 69 19.65 15.87 -19.72
CA GLU A 69 18.94 17.14 -19.90
C GLU A 69 17.52 17.07 -19.34
N TRP A 70 16.74 16.04 -19.69
CA TRP A 70 15.37 15.86 -19.20
C TRP A 70 15.28 15.67 -17.68
N VAL A 71 16.26 14.98 -17.10
CA VAL A 71 16.32 14.72 -15.66
C VAL A 71 16.92 15.90 -14.89
N GLY A 72 17.74 16.74 -15.54
CA GLY A 72 18.39 17.90 -14.94
C GLY A 72 17.43 18.98 -14.41
N GLU A 73 16.17 18.94 -14.84
CA GLU A 73 15.09 19.82 -14.36
C GLU A 73 14.47 19.37 -13.03
N LEU A 74 14.96 18.29 -12.42
CA LEU A 74 14.38 17.73 -11.20
C LEU A 74 14.73 18.51 -9.92
N PRO A 75 13.86 18.44 -8.87
CA PRO A 75 14.20 18.87 -7.53
C PRO A 75 15.50 18.24 -7.07
N LYS A 76 16.23 18.96 -6.21
CA LYS A 76 17.48 18.44 -5.67
C LYS A 76 17.22 17.13 -4.93
N ARG A 77 18.20 16.22 -4.97
CA ARG A 77 18.15 14.92 -4.27
C ARG A 77 17.71 15.07 -2.81
N GLU A 78 18.20 16.11 -2.14
CA GLU A 78 17.88 16.41 -0.74
C GLU A 78 16.39 16.74 -0.55
N GLU A 79 15.79 17.50 -1.48
CA GLU A 79 14.36 17.83 -1.46
C GLU A 79 13.51 16.59 -1.68
N PHE A 80 13.92 15.71 -2.61
CA PHE A 80 13.25 14.44 -2.84
C PHE A 80 13.32 13.52 -1.62
N LEU A 81 14.49 13.36 -1.01
CA LEU A 81 14.67 12.52 0.19
C LEU A 81 13.90 13.08 1.39
N TYR A 82 13.91 14.40 1.58
CA TYR A 82 13.13 15.07 2.62
C TYR A 82 11.63 14.79 2.42
N LYS A 83 11.13 14.95 1.20
CA LYS A 83 9.74 14.68 0.86
C LYS A 83 9.35 13.22 1.10
N LEU A 84 10.21 12.26 0.74
CA LEU A 84 9.98 10.84 1.04
C LEU A 84 9.91 10.57 2.55
N SER A 85 10.74 11.25 3.35
CA SER A 85 10.71 11.13 4.81
C SER A 85 9.39 11.65 5.39
N GLU A 86 8.94 12.84 4.95
CA GLU A 86 7.66 13.42 5.39
C GLU A 86 6.46 12.53 5.04
N LEU A 87 6.49 11.90 3.86
CA LEU A 87 5.45 10.95 3.46
C LEU A 87 5.46 9.71 4.35
N SER A 88 6.63 9.14 4.66
CA SER A 88 6.76 7.94 5.50
C SER A 88 6.13 8.11 6.90
N ASP A 89 6.26 9.28 7.51
CA ASP A 89 5.67 9.57 8.82
C ASP A 89 4.14 9.66 8.76
N LYS A 90 3.60 10.25 7.68
CA LYS A 90 2.16 10.32 7.45
C LYS A 90 1.58 8.94 7.17
N GLU A 91 2.22 8.16 6.30
CA GLU A 91 1.82 6.82 5.91
C GLU A 91 1.77 5.86 7.11
N SER A 92 2.72 5.97 8.05
CA SER A 92 2.80 5.08 9.21
C SER A 92 1.57 5.15 10.12
N ARG A 93 0.90 6.31 10.16
CA ARG A 93 -0.34 6.51 10.94
C ARG A 93 -1.56 5.83 10.30
N LEU A 94 -1.50 5.57 9.00
CA LEU A 94 -2.59 4.91 8.27
C LEU A 94 -2.57 3.39 8.42
N ARG A 95 -1.41 2.82 8.76
CA ARG A 95 -1.17 1.37 8.80
C ARG A 95 -2.24 0.56 9.55
N PRO A 96 -2.76 0.98 10.72
CA PRO A 96 -3.81 0.23 11.43
C PRO A 96 -5.13 0.08 10.67
N PHE A 97 -5.37 0.93 9.67
CA PHE A 97 -6.63 1.01 8.93
C PHE A 97 -6.53 0.48 7.49
N ILE A 98 -5.35 0.00 7.08
CA ILE A 98 -5.08 -0.50 5.74
C ILE A 98 -4.79 -1.99 5.81
N ASN A 99 -5.44 -2.77 4.94
CA ASN A 99 -5.19 -4.20 4.86
C ASN A 99 -3.74 -4.50 4.41
N ASP A 100 -3.23 -5.68 4.79
CA ASP A 100 -1.83 -6.03 4.54
C ASP A 100 -1.45 -6.08 3.06
N GLU A 101 -2.40 -6.49 2.20
CA GLU A 101 -2.15 -6.62 0.77
C GLU A 101 -2.03 -5.26 0.08
N ALA A 102 -2.97 -4.34 0.33
CA ALA A 102 -2.92 -2.96 -0.14
C ALA A 102 -1.65 -2.27 0.35
N TRP A 103 -1.30 -2.46 1.63
CA TRP A 103 -0.07 -1.92 2.19
C TRP A 103 1.18 -2.50 1.52
N ARG A 104 1.21 -3.80 1.25
CA ARG A 104 2.31 -4.48 0.56
C ARG A 104 2.48 -3.95 -0.86
N VAL A 105 1.42 -3.92 -1.66
CA VAL A 105 1.44 -3.42 -3.05
C VAL A 105 1.88 -1.97 -3.09
N TYR A 106 1.31 -1.12 -2.24
CA TYR A 106 1.71 0.27 -2.10
C TYR A 106 3.20 0.43 -1.74
N ASN A 107 3.71 -0.39 -0.81
CA ASN A 107 5.13 -0.33 -0.45
C ASN A 107 6.05 -0.76 -1.60
N VAL A 108 5.66 -1.76 -2.40
CA VAL A 108 6.43 -2.14 -3.59
C VAL A 108 6.39 -1.03 -4.62
N TYR A 109 5.21 -0.43 -4.87
CA TYR A 109 5.03 0.71 -5.78
C TYR A 109 5.93 1.89 -5.41
N ARG A 110 5.83 2.39 -4.18
CA ARG A 110 6.64 3.54 -3.75
C ARG A 110 8.15 3.24 -3.80
N ARG A 111 8.57 2.04 -3.33
CA ARG A 111 9.98 1.66 -3.30
C ARG A 111 10.56 1.48 -4.69
N PHE A 112 9.77 0.96 -5.64
CA PHE A 112 10.18 0.84 -7.03
C PHE A 112 10.49 2.21 -7.62
N ILE A 113 9.53 3.15 -7.54
CA ILE A 113 9.71 4.53 -8.03
C ILE A 113 10.90 5.19 -7.34
N SER A 114 10.98 5.16 -6.00
CA SER A 114 12.06 5.78 -5.25
C SER A 114 13.43 5.20 -5.61
N ARG A 115 13.52 3.88 -5.81
CA ARG A 115 14.78 3.21 -6.17
C ARG A 115 15.25 3.63 -7.56
N VAL A 116 14.36 3.62 -8.54
CA VAL A 116 14.71 4.02 -9.92
C VAL A 116 15.12 5.50 -9.94
N LEU A 117 14.33 6.39 -9.31
CA LEU A 117 14.68 7.81 -9.21
C LEU A 117 16.05 8.01 -8.55
N PHE A 118 16.28 7.37 -7.40
CA PHE A 118 17.54 7.50 -6.65
C PHE A 118 18.75 7.03 -7.48
N GLN A 119 18.62 5.91 -8.20
CA GLN A 119 19.69 5.42 -9.07
C GLN A 119 19.97 6.39 -10.23
N THR A 120 18.94 6.95 -10.84
CA THR A 120 19.10 7.98 -11.88
C THR A 120 19.83 9.20 -11.32
N TYR A 121 19.43 9.72 -10.16
CA TYR A 121 20.10 10.85 -9.51
C TYR A 121 21.57 10.56 -9.21
N GLU A 122 21.87 9.39 -8.62
CA GLU A 122 23.26 9.04 -8.29
C GLU A 122 24.13 8.89 -9.55
N SER A 123 23.57 8.33 -10.63
CA SER A 123 24.29 8.18 -11.90
C SER A 123 24.68 9.55 -12.46
N ILE A 124 23.72 10.49 -12.49
CA ILE A 124 23.95 11.86 -12.98
C ILE A 124 24.96 12.58 -12.09
N ARG A 125 24.78 12.52 -10.77
CA ARG A 125 25.65 13.20 -9.80
C ARG A 125 27.11 12.75 -9.91
N LYS A 126 27.34 11.48 -10.22
CA LYS A 126 28.69 10.90 -10.40
C LYS A 126 29.24 11.07 -11.81
N GLY A 127 28.47 11.61 -12.75
CA GLY A 127 28.84 11.68 -14.16
C GLY A 127 28.83 10.31 -14.86
N GLU A 128 28.19 9.31 -14.27
CA GLU A 128 28.06 7.95 -14.81
C GLU A 128 26.93 7.88 -15.85
N ASN A 129 26.84 6.74 -16.54
CA ASN A 129 25.70 6.44 -17.41
C ASN A 129 24.53 5.99 -16.56
N ILE A 130 23.34 6.50 -16.88
CA ILE A 130 22.08 6.07 -16.27
C ILE A 130 21.88 4.59 -16.61
N LEU A 131 21.81 3.78 -15.56
CA LEU A 131 21.61 2.34 -15.67
C LEU A 131 20.16 2.02 -16.02
N ASN A 132 19.94 0.98 -16.81
CA ASN A 132 18.60 0.47 -17.01
C ASN A 132 18.09 -0.16 -15.70
N TRP A 133 16.89 0.21 -15.25
CA TRP A 133 16.32 -0.32 -14.02
C TRP A 133 16.16 -1.86 -14.03
N LYS A 134 16.02 -2.47 -15.22
CA LYS A 134 15.97 -3.94 -15.38
C LYS A 134 17.27 -4.64 -15.02
N ASP A 135 18.40 -3.95 -15.13
CA ASP A 135 19.72 -4.51 -14.80
C ASP A 135 19.91 -4.67 -13.27
N ASN A 136 19.02 -4.06 -12.47
CA ASN A 136 19.06 -4.11 -11.01
C ASN A 136 18.35 -5.35 -10.45
N LYS A 137 19.13 -6.31 -9.95
CA LYS A 137 18.62 -7.57 -9.38
C LYS A 137 17.74 -7.34 -8.14
N GLU A 138 18.07 -6.36 -7.30
CA GLU A 138 17.26 -6.10 -6.11
C GLU A 138 15.94 -5.42 -6.48
N THR A 139 15.89 -4.66 -7.58
CA THR A 139 14.63 -4.14 -8.14
C THR A 139 13.73 -5.28 -8.60
N LYS A 140 14.30 -6.29 -9.28
CA LYS A 140 13.54 -7.50 -9.66
C LYS A 140 13.01 -8.24 -8.42
N ALA A 141 13.86 -8.43 -7.41
CA ALA A 141 13.47 -9.08 -6.16
C ALA A 141 12.37 -8.32 -5.41
N LEU A 142 12.44 -6.98 -5.38
CA LEU A 142 11.41 -6.11 -4.80
C LEU A 142 10.06 -6.30 -5.51
N LEU A 143 10.05 -6.28 -6.85
CA LEU A 143 8.83 -6.45 -7.63
C LEU A 143 8.21 -7.84 -7.44
N GLY A 144 9.05 -8.88 -7.31
CA GLY A 144 8.60 -10.25 -7.02
C GLY A 144 7.86 -10.43 -5.69
N VAL A 145 7.84 -9.41 -4.81
CA VAL A 145 7.02 -9.42 -3.58
C VAL A 145 5.53 -9.19 -3.88
N ALA A 146 5.21 -8.47 -4.96
CA ALA A 146 3.82 -8.12 -5.33
C ALA A 146 3.37 -8.67 -6.69
N ILE A 147 4.29 -9.09 -7.55
CA ILE A 147 4.02 -9.60 -8.89
C ILE A 147 4.47 -11.06 -8.95
N ASN A 148 3.65 -11.95 -9.51
CA ASN A 148 4.06 -13.34 -9.68
C ASN A 148 5.22 -13.45 -10.69
N LYS A 149 5.94 -14.57 -10.63
CA LYS A 149 7.19 -14.72 -11.38
C LYS A 149 6.94 -14.71 -12.89
N GLU A 150 5.89 -15.37 -13.34
CA GLU A 150 5.54 -15.52 -14.75
C GLU A 150 5.20 -14.16 -15.39
N GLU A 151 4.37 -13.35 -14.72
CA GLU A 151 4.03 -11.99 -15.15
C GLU A 151 5.25 -11.07 -15.11
N LEU A 152 6.05 -11.15 -14.06
CA LEU A 152 7.25 -10.34 -13.93
C LEU A 152 8.26 -10.66 -15.03
N ASP A 153 8.48 -11.94 -15.32
CA ASP A 153 9.35 -12.38 -16.41
C ASP A 153 8.80 -11.93 -17.78
N HIS A 154 7.48 -11.99 -17.98
CA HIS A 154 6.85 -11.44 -19.18
C HIS A 154 7.13 -9.95 -19.35
N ILE A 155 6.93 -9.14 -18.30
CA ILE A 155 7.15 -7.68 -18.37
C ILE A 155 8.62 -7.34 -18.59
N TYR A 156 9.55 -8.07 -17.95
CA TYR A 156 11.00 -7.87 -18.14
C TYR A 156 11.46 -8.14 -19.58
N ASN A 157 10.77 -9.03 -20.30
CA ASN A 157 11.07 -9.37 -21.68
C ASN A 157 10.51 -8.35 -22.70
N LEU A 158 9.68 -7.38 -22.25
CA LEU A 158 9.19 -6.31 -23.12
C LEU A 158 10.33 -5.34 -23.45
N LYS A 159 10.54 -5.06 -24.74
CA LYS A 159 11.62 -4.18 -25.19
C LYS A 159 11.38 -2.70 -24.91
N ILE A 160 10.12 -2.29 -24.76
CA ILE A 160 9.68 -0.91 -24.58
C ILE A 160 8.47 -0.89 -23.65
N GLY A 161 8.24 0.21 -22.92
CA GLY A 161 7.04 0.40 -22.09
C GLY A 161 7.00 -0.43 -20.79
N SER A 162 8.04 -1.23 -20.53
CA SER A 162 8.08 -2.12 -19.37
C SER A 162 7.99 -1.39 -18.02
N TYR A 163 8.49 -0.15 -17.94
CA TYR A 163 8.44 0.66 -16.73
C TYR A 163 7.01 1.11 -16.43
N GLY A 164 6.35 1.73 -17.41
CA GLY A 164 4.96 2.16 -17.32
C GLY A 164 4.00 0.99 -17.09
N ILE A 165 4.26 -0.18 -17.68
CA ILE A 165 3.46 -1.39 -17.46
C ILE A 165 3.56 -1.88 -16.02
N ILE A 166 4.75 -1.90 -15.40
CA ILE A 166 4.89 -2.25 -13.97
C ILE A 166 4.08 -1.29 -13.09
N LEU A 167 4.18 0.00 -13.37
CA LEU A 167 3.46 1.00 -12.58
C LEU A 167 1.96 0.84 -12.72
N ALA A 168 1.46 0.67 -13.95
CA ALA A 168 0.05 0.41 -14.22
C ALA A 168 -0.44 -0.87 -13.53
N TYR A 169 0.35 -1.94 -13.57
CA TYR A 169 0.04 -3.21 -12.90
C TYR A 169 -0.07 -3.03 -11.37
N LEU A 170 0.91 -2.35 -10.76
CA LEU A 170 0.90 -2.09 -9.32
C LEU A 170 -0.24 -1.15 -8.90
N GLU A 171 -0.57 -0.15 -9.74
CA GLU A 171 -1.71 0.74 -9.53
C GLU A 171 -3.04 -0.02 -9.60
N GLU A 172 -3.22 -0.87 -10.61
CA GLU A 172 -4.40 -1.72 -10.75
C GLU A 172 -4.58 -2.64 -9.53
N ARG A 173 -3.51 -3.33 -9.13
CA ARG A 173 -3.50 -4.19 -7.93
C ARG A 173 -3.86 -3.39 -6.68
N LEU A 174 -3.32 -2.19 -6.52
CA LEU A 174 -3.63 -1.33 -5.37
C LEU A 174 -5.13 -0.95 -5.37
N ILE A 175 -5.68 -0.53 -6.51
CA ILE A 175 -7.09 -0.19 -6.66
C ILE A 175 -8.00 -1.38 -6.31
N ILE A 176 -7.66 -2.59 -6.79
CA ILE A 176 -8.40 -3.81 -6.46
C ILE A 176 -8.45 -4.04 -4.95
N GLU A 177 -7.32 -3.92 -4.25
CA GLU A 177 -7.26 -4.13 -2.81
C GLU A 177 -7.97 -3.04 -2.00
N MET A 178 -7.95 -1.79 -2.49
CA MET A 178 -8.71 -0.69 -1.90
C MET A 178 -10.23 -0.91 -2.06
N ASN A 179 -10.68 -1.41 -3.22
CA ASN A 179 -12.08 -1.72 -3.49
C ASN A 179 -12.67 -2.78 -2.55
N LYS A 180 -11.85 -3.72 -2.05
CA LYS A 180 -12.29 -4.71 -1.04
C LYS A 180 -12.70 -4.08 0.29
N VAL A 181 -12.16 -2.89 0.61
CA VAL A 181 -12.53 -2.17 1.82
C VAL A 181 -13.80 -1.34 1.61
N PHE A 182 -13.98 -0.77 0.41
CA PHE A 182 -15.23 -0.08 0.04
C PHE A 182 -16.42 -1.02 -0.01
N THR A 183 -16.24 -2.23 -0.54
CA THR A 183 -17.29 -3.27 -0.63
C THR A 183 -17.57 -3.96 0.72
N GLY A 184 -16.74 -3.72 1.74
CA GLY A 184 -16.89 -4.36 3.05
C GLY A 184 -16.51 -5.84 3.08
N GLU A 185 -15.94 -6.41 2.01
CA GLU A 185 -15.41 -7.79 2.00
C GLU A 185 -14.41 -8.02 3.14
N PHE A 186 -13.59 -7.00 3.43
CA PHE A 186 -12.67 -7.02 4.57
C PHE A 186 -13.40 -7.14 5.93
N ASN A 187 -14.56 -6.48 6.08
CA ASN A 187 -15.35 -6.51 7.31
C ASN A 187 -16.07 -7.85 7.49
N LEU A 188 -16.57 -8.44 6.40
CA LEU A 188 -17.32 -9.70 6.45
C LEU A 188 -16.47 -10.85 7.02
N ARG A 189 -15.17 -10.89 6.71
CA ARG A 189 -14.27 -11.90 7.29
C ARG A 189 -14.10 -11.72 8.80
N HIS A 190 -13.78 -10.51 9.26
CA HIS A 190 -13.62 -10.22 10.70
C HIS A 190 -14.92 -10.43 11.49
N GLN A 191 -16.06 -10.02 10.91
CA GLN A 191 -17.38 -10.23 11.52
C GLN A 191 -17.68 -11.72 11.65
N LYS A 192 -17.36 -12.52 10.62
CA LYS A 192 -17.55 -13.96 10.65
C LYS A 192 -16.68 -14.62 11.74
N GLU A 193 -15.40 -14.28 11.83
CA GLU A 193 -14.49 -14.78 12.87
C GLU A 193 -14.98 -14.42 14.28
N LEU A 194 -15.45 -13.19 14.48
CA LEU A 194 -16.01 -12.75 15.76
C LEU A 194 -17.31 -13.49 16.10
N LEU A 195 -18.20 -13.69 15.13
CA LEU A 195 -19.45 -14.45 15.32
C LEU A 195 -19.17 -15.92 15.64
N GLU A 196 -18.17 -16.52 15.01
CA GLU A 196 -17.70 -17.88 15.32
C GLU A 196 -17.18 -17.96 16.75
N GLN A 197 -16.31 -17.04 17.18
CA GLN A 197 -15.83 -16.96 18.57
C GLN A 197 -16.94 -16.75 19.60
N ILE A 198 -17.92 -15.88 19.30
CA ILE A 198 -19.10 -15.67 20.17
C ILE A 198 -19.94 -16.95 20.24
N SER A 199 -20.14 -17.64 19.12
CA SER A 199 -20.92 -18.88 19.06
C SER A 199 -20.24 -20.04 19.80
N GLU A 200 -18.91 -20.13 19.73
CA GLU A 200 -18.10 -21.10 20.47
C GLU A 200 -18.05 -20.76 21.97
N GLY A 201 -17.97 -19.48 22.32
CA GLY A 201 -18.04 -18.99 23.69
C GLY A 201 -19.40 -19.18 24.36
N LEU A 202 -20.48 -19.23 23.56
CA LEU A 202 -21.85 -19.55 23.99
C LEU A 202 -22.11 -21.07 24.10
N CYS A 203 -21.05 -21.91 24.10
CA CYS A 203 -21.17 -23.36 24.26
C CYS A 203 -22.07 -23.73 25.46
N PRO A 204 -22.94 -24.76 25.32
CA PRO A 204 -23.92 -25.16 26.31
C PRO A 204 -23.23 -25.75 27.54
N GLY A 205 -22.91 -24.89 28.50
CA GLY A 205 -22.22 -25.24 29.74
C GLY A 205 -21.47 -24.10 30.43
N CYS A 206 -21.21 -22.99 29.74
CA CYS A 206 -20.53 -21.84 30.35
C CYS A 206 -21.49 -21.01 31.22
N SER A 207 -21.07 -20.77 32.46
CA SER A 207 -21.67 -19.84 33.42
C SER A 207 -21.75 -18.41 32.85
N SER A 208 -22.64 -17.61 33.44
CA SER A 208 -23.23 -16.35 32.96
C SER A 208 -22.43 -15.49 31.98
N LEU A 209 -23.13 -14.75 31.12
CA LEU A 209 -22.63 -13.76 30.15
C LEU A 209 -21.53 -12.80 30.69
N ASN A 210 -21.52 -12.56 32.01
CA ASN A 210 -20.51 -11.75 32.68
C ASN A 210 -19.09 -12.36 32.62
N ASP A 211 -18.97 -13.69 32.60
CA ASP A 211 -17.69 -14.41 32.56
C ASP A 211 -16.98 -14.26 31.19
N VAL A 212 -17.74 -13.95 30.13
CA VAL A 212 -17.20 -13.74 28.77
C VAL A 212 -16.71 -12.30 28.59
N ILE A 213 -17.39 -11.33 29.21
CA ILE A 213 -17.07 -9.90 29.12
C ILE A 213 -15.75 -9.57 29.86
N ASP A 214 -15.42 -10.32 30.90
CA ASP A 214 -14.20 -10.12 31.69
C ASP A 214 -12.96 -10.83 31.11
N LYS A 215 -13.08 -11.56 29.99
CA LYS A 215 -11.92 -12.20 29.36
C LYS A 215 -10.95 -11.14 28.79
N PRO A 216 -9.62 -11.32 28.99
CA PRO A 216 -8.59 -10.37 28.54
C PRO A 216 -8.66 -10.05 27.04
N GLU A 217 -9.11 -11.02 26.25
CA GLU A 217 -9.23 -10.96 24.79
C GLU A 217 -10.24 -9.90 24.32
N PHE A 218 -11.25 -9.60 25.13
CA PHE A 218 -12.27 -8.59 24.85
C PHE A 218 -11.98 -7.21 25.48
N GLN A 219 -10.94 -7.11 26.33
CA GLN A 219 -10.55 -5.83 26.94
C GLN A 219 -9.95 -4.84 25.93
N PHE A 220 -9.43 -5.31 24.79
CA PHE A 220 -8.95 -4.45 23.71
C PHE A 220 -10.05 -3.55 23.11
N MET A 221 -11.34 -3.91 23.26
CA MET A 221 -12.46 -3.04 22.86
C MET A 221 -12.78 -1.93 23.87
N ARG A 222 -12.21 -1.94 25.09
CA ARG A 222 -12.35 -0.83 26.05
C ARG A 222 -11.28 0.25 25.92
N VAL A 223 -10.18 -0.02 25.20
CA VAL A 223 -9.06 0.92 25.06
C VAL A 223 -9.34 1.88 23.89
N GLY A 224 -10.31 2.75 24.08
CA GLY A 224 -10.74 3.69 23.05
C GLY A 224 -11.47 4.94 23.56
N PHE A 225 -11.38 5.25 24.85
CA PHE A 225 -11.87 6.51 25.41
C PHE A 225 -11.05 6.88 26.65
N THR A 226 -9.96 7.62 26.42
CA THR A 226 -9.38 8.58 27.37
C THR A 226 -8.85 9.76 26.57
#